data_AF-A0A3M0Y1Z8-F1
#
_entry.id   AF-A0A3M0Y1Z8-F1
#
_cell.length_a   1.000
_cell.length_b   1.000
_cell.length_c   1.000
_cell.angle_alpha   90.00
_cell.angle_beta   90.00
_cell.angle_gamma   90.00
#
_symmetry.space_group_name_H-M   'P 1'
#
loop_
_entity.id
_entity.type
_entity.pdbx_description
1 polymer ?
#
loop_
_entity_poly.entity_id
_entity_poly.type
_entity_poly.pdbx_seq_one_letter_code
_entity_poly.pdbx_strand_id
1 'polypeptide(L)' 'MKIKYFEDTDTLYVELSDNEVAETKELNENLYVDLDAEGRVVSLTIEHAKATSGKLDFSYETVAA' A
#
# COMPACT_ATOMS: atom_id res chain seq x y z
N MET A 1 0.88 -11.54 -2.16
CA MET A 1 1.30 -10.22 -1.62
C MET A 1 2.62 -9.81 -2.24
N LYS A 2 2.71 -8.59 -2.77
CA LYS A 2 3.97 -7.98 -3.24
C LYS A 2 4.12 -6.62 -2.59
N ILE A 3 5.35 -6.25 -2.25
CA ILE A 3 5.65 -4.94 -1.67
C ILE A 3 6.71 -4.30 -2.56
N LYS A 4 6.44 -3.07 -3.01
CA LYS A 4 7.32 -2.30 -3.88
C LYS A 4 7.53 -0.94 -3.25
N TYR A 5 8.78 -0.52 -3.16
CA TYR A 5 9.13 0.84 -2.76
C TYR A 5 9.72 1.58 -3.96
N PHE A 6 9.18 2.75 -4.26
CA PHE A 6 9.62 3.62 -5.33
C PHE A 6 10.40 4.78 -4.72
N GLU A 7 11.72 4.76 -4.82
CA GLU A 7 12.57 5.75 -4.18
C GLU A 7 12.37 7.16 -4.75
N ASP A 8 12.11 7.26 -6.05
CA ASP A 8 11.97 8.53 -6.78
C ASP A 8 10.80 9.39 -6.26
N THR A 9 9.74 8.75 -5.79
CA THR A 9 8.50 9.40 -5.32
C THR A 9 8.27 9.21 -3.82
N ASP A 10 9.17 8.50 -3.12
CA ASP A 10 8.98 8.10 -1.73
C ASP A 10 7.63 7.39 -1.49
N THR A 11 7.32 6.41 -2.34
CA THR A 11 6.02 5.72 -2.33
C THR A 11 6.18 4.24 -2.01
N LEU A 12 5.42 3.75 -1.04
CA LEU A 12 5.28 2.33 -0.74
C LEU A 12 3.97 1.80 -1.34
N TYR A 13 4.07 0.78 -2.18
CA TYR A 13 2.93 0.09 -2.78
C TYR A 13 2.86 -1.34 -2.25
N VAL A 14 1.69 -1.72 -1.72
CA VAL A 14 1.41 -3.05 -1.19
C VAL A 14 0.29 -3.68 -2.00
N GLU A 15 0.62 -4.70 -2.78
CA GLU A 15 -0.33 -5.49 -3.58
C GLU A 15 -0.78 -6.70 -2.75
N LEU A 16 -2.08 -6.80 -2.45
CA LEU A 16 -2.67 -7.90 -1.68
C LEU A 16 -3.25 -8.99 -2.58
N SER A 17 -3.87 -8.62 -3.70
CA SER A 17 -4.39 -9.54 -4.72
C SER A 17 -4.03 -9.07 -6.14
N ASP A 18 -4.24 -9.96 -7.11
CA ASP A 18 -4.10 -9.70 -8.54
C ASP A 18 -5.44 -9.42 -9.24
N ASN A 19 -6.50 -9.14 -8.45
CA ASN A 19 -7.80 -8.76 -8.98
C ASN A 19 -7.72 -7.42 -9.74
N GLU A 20 -8.65 -7.23 -10.67
CA GLU A 20 -8.79 -5.97 -11.39
C GLU A 20 -9.28 -4.86 -10.46
N VAL A 21 -8.60 -3.71 -10.50
CA VAL A 21 -9.00 -2.51 -9.75
C VAL A 21 -10.21 -1.88 -10.43
N ALA A 22 -11.31 -1.75 -9.69
CA ALA A 22 -12.52 -1.08 -10.14
C ALA A 22 -12.61 0.37 -9.62
N GLU A 23 -12.03 0.64 -8.45
CA GLU A 23 -12.09 1.94 -7.79
C GLU A 23 -10.83 2.20 -6.96
N THR A 24 -10.31 3.42 -7.00
CA THR A 24 -9.28 3.90 -6.06
C THR A 24 -9.93 4.92 -5.13
N LYS A 25 -9.77 4.73 -3.81
CA LYS A 25 -10.23 5.67 -2.78
C LYS A 25 -9.07 6.31 -2.06
N GLU A 26 -9.13 7.63 -1.93
CA GLU A 26 -8.30 8.38 -0.99
C GLU A 26 -8.84 8.17 0.43
N LEU A 27 -8.01 7.62 1.32
CA LEU A 27 -8.34 7.48 2.75
C LEU A 27 -7.86 8.70 3.54
N ASN A 28 -6.73 9.28 3.11
CA ASN A 28 -6.21 10.59 3.53
C ASN A 28 -5.19 11.08 2.49
N GLU A 29 -4.60 12.25 2.75
CA GLU A 29 -3.63 12.92 1.87
C GLU A 29 -2.50 12.00 1.35
N ASN A 30 -2.08 11.00 2.13
CA ASN A 30 -0.92 10.16 1.79
C ASN A 30 -1.27 8.67 1.68
N LEU A 31 -2.54 8.29 1.74
CA LEU A 31 -2.96 6.89 1.77
C LEU A 31 -4.14 6.64 0.84
N TYR A 32 -3.92 5.74 -0.10
CA TYR A 32 -4.92 5.30 -1.08
C TYR A 32 -5.14 3.80 -0.97
N VAL A 33 -6.38 3.38 -1.25
CA VAL A 33 -6.77 1.97 -1.35
C VAL A 33 -7.41 1.70 -2.70
N ASP A 34 -6.93 0.65 -3.37
CA ASP A 34 -7.57 0.12 -4.57
C ASP A 34 -8.54 -0.98 -4.18
N LEU A 35 -9.77 -0.90 -4.71
CA LEU A 35 -10.85 -1.85 -4.49
C LEU A 35 -11.24 -2.53 -5.80
N ASP A 36 -11.58 -3.82 -5.72
CA ASP A 36 -12.19 -4.54 -6.84
C ASP A 36 -13.70 -4.25 -6.93
N ALA A 37 -14.34 -4.82 -7.94
CA ALA A 37 -15.78 -4.62 -8.19
C ALA A 37 -16.70 -5.10 -7.05
N GLU A 38 -16.20 -5.94 -6.13
CA GLU A 38 -16.92 -6.42 -4.95
C GLU A 38 -16.57 -5.61 -3.69
N GLY A 39 -15.74 -4.56 -3.83
CA GLY A 39 -15.29 -3.71 -2.72
C GLY A 39 -14.19 -4.35 -1.87
N ARG A 40 -13.52 -5.41 -2.35
CA ARG A 40 -12.39 -6.04 -1.64
C ARG A 40 -11.11 -5.30 -1.99
N VAL A 41 -10.18 -5.26 -1.03
CA VAL A 41 -8.90 -4.57 -1.21
C VAL A 41 -8.01 -5.33 -2.19
N VAL A 42 -7.55 -4.62 -3.22
CA VAL A 42 -6.54 -5.08 -4.18
C VAL A 42 -5.15 -4.61 -3.75
N SER A 43 -5.03 -3.33 -3.43
CA SER A 43 -3.73 -2.71 -3.13
C SER A 43 -3.84 -1.52 -2.18
N LEU A 44 -2.69 -1.10 -1.63
CA LEU A 44 -2.51 0.14 -0.88
C LEU A 44 -1.33 0.93 -1.45
N THR A 45 -1.50 2.25 -1.55
CA THR A 45 -0.44 3.20 -1.88
C THR A 45 -0.24 4.15 -0.71
N ILE A 46 0.98 4.20 -0.18
CA ILE A 46 1.40 5.08 0.90
C ILE A 46 2.45 6.04 0.34
N GLU A 47 2.11 7.31 0.26
CA GLU A 47 3.04 8.37 -0.12
C GLU A 47 3.82 8.90 1.09
N HIS A 48 4.97 9.51 0.84
CA HIS A 48 5.88 10.00 1.89
C HIS A 48 6.28 8.90 2.90
N ALA A 49 6.49 7.68 2.40
CA ALA A 49 6.60 6.48 3.21
C ALA A 49 7.83 6.47 4.16
N LYS A 50 8.90 7.22 3.85
CA LYS A 50 10.07 7.37 4.73
C LYS A 50 9.78 8.06 6.06
N ALA A 51 8.62 8.72 6.22
CA ALA A 51 8.24 9.54 7.38
C ALA A 51 9.37 10.52 7.81
N THR A 52 9.23 11.18 8.95
CA THR A 52 10.16 12.24 9.41
C THR A 52 11.62 11.75 9.56
N SER A 53 11.85 10.45 9.70
CA SER A 53 13.18 9.85 9.84
C SER A 53 13.96 9.72 8.53
N GLY A 54 13.33 9.97 7.37
CA GLY A 54 14.00 9.87 6.06
C GLY A 54 14.38 8.44 5.65
N LYS A 55 13.88 7.43 6.39
CA LYS A 55 14.16 6.02 6.18
C LYS A 55 12.87 5.22 6.35
N LEU A 56 12.60 4.37 5.37
CA LEU A 56 11.54 3.38 5.45
C LEU A 56 12.07 2.14 6.17
N ASP A 57 11.59 1.88 7.38
CA ASP A 57 11.81 0.63 8.10
C ASP A 57 10.55 -0.25 7.97
N PHE A 58 10.70 -1.41 7.34
CA PHE A 58 9.61 -2.37 7.11
C PHE A 58 9.91 -3.70 7.80
N SER A 59 8.91 -4.27 8.49
CA SER A 59 8.97 -5.60 9.08
C SER A 59 7.63 -6.31 8.91
N TYR A 60 7.66 -7.63 8.84
CA TYR A 60 6.46 -8.45 8.84
C TYR A 60 6.66 -9.64 9.78
N GLU A 61 5.56 -10.11 10.38
CA GLU A 61 5.55 -11.26 11.27
C GLU A 61 4.39 -12.19 10.87
N THR A 62 4.61 -13.49 11.02
CA THR A 62 3.53 -14.48 10.95
C THR A 62 3.18 -14.88 12.37
N VAL A 63 2.01 -14.44 12.84
CA VAL A 63 1.51 -14.78 14.18
C VAL A 63 0.53 -15.94 14.04
N ALA A 64 0.78 -17.03 14.77
CA ALA A 64 -0.19 -18.13 14.86
C ALA A 64 -1.40 -17.68 15.70
N ALA A 65 -2.60 -18.11 15.30
CA ALA A 65 -3.85 -17.82 16.01
C ALA A 65 -3.92 -18.50 17.39
#